data_AF-A0A6N9CH52-F1
#
_entry.id   AF-A0A6N9CH52-F1
#
_cell.length_a   1.000
_cell.length_b   1.000
_cell.length_c   1.000
_cell.angle_alpha   90.00
_cell.angle_beta   90.00
_cell.angle_gamma   90.00
#
_symmetry.space_group_name_H-M   'P 1'
#
loop_
_entity.id
_entity.type
_entity.pdbx_description
1 polymer ?
#
loop_
_entity_poly.entity_id
_entity_poly.type
_entity_poly.pdbx_seq_one_letter_code
_entity_poly.pdbx_strand_id
1 'polypeptide(L)'
;MKITSIIFIGCFIVLLLASCTDSVESPPYELGPRETGPIERTLWKVLGKESHTEFTDEELATVTHLKVTDRGGTWLIQSELTLLARCINLMEFEMNVQVPGLDLSPLGRLQKLTKLTLGGIS
;
A
#
# COMPACT_ATOMS: atom_id res chain seq x y z
N MET A 1 43.98 -15.36 -46.70
CA MET A 1 43.13 -14.20 -46.38
C MET A 1 41.71 -14.69 -46.11
N LYS A 2 41.32 -14.82 -44.84
CA LYS A 2 39.96 -15.14 -44.37
C LYS A 2 39.60 -14.08 -43.32
N ILE A 3 39.19 -12.89 -43.76
CA ILE A 3 38.83 -11.77 -42.87
C ILE A 3 37.38 -11.32 -43.10
N THR A 4 36.70 -11.85 -44.10
CA THR A 4 35.37 -11.34 -44.50
C THR A 4 34.20 -11.85 -43.64
N SER A 5 34.36 -12.92 -42.85
CA SER A 5 33.25 -13.49 -42.05
C SER A 5 33.02 -12.84 -40.68
N ILE A 6 33.98 -12.08 -40.14
CA ILE A 6 33.86 -11.54 -38.76
C ILE A 6 32.99 -10.27 -38.73
N ILE A 7 32.88 -9.54 -39.85
CA ILE A 7 32.20 -8.23 -39.90
C ILE A 7 30.67 -8.38 -39.87
N PHE A 8 30.11 -9.47 -40.39
CA PHE A 8 28.65 -9.67 -40.43
C PHE A 8 28.02 -9.99 -39.07
N ILE A 9 28.77 -10.66 -38.17
CA ILE A 9 28.26 -11.03 -36.84
C ILE A 9 28.25 -9.80 -35.91
N GLY A 10 29.22 -8.90 -36.04
CA GLY A 10 29.24 -7.65 -35.27
C GLY A 10 28.08 -6.71 -35.59
N CYS A 11 27.72 -6.60 -36.88
CA CYS A 11 26.62 -5.72 -37.30
C CYS A 11 25.25 -6.23 -36.83
N PHE A 12 25.06 -7.56 -36.78
CA PHE A 12 23.81 -8.15 -36.28
C PHE A 12 23.62 -7.94 -34.77
N ILE A 13 24.70 -7.94 -33.98
CA ILE A 13 24.63 -7.68 -32.53
C ILE A 13 24.33 -6.21 -32.23
N VAL A 14 24.89 -5.28 -33.01
CA VAL A 14 24.59 -3.84 -32.86
C VAL A 14 23.13 -3.53 -33.25
N LEU A 15 22.59 -4.18 -34.28
CA LEU A 15 21.18 -4.05 -34.65
C LEU A 15 20.22 -4.72 -33.65
N LEU A 16 20.61 -5.84 -33.02
CA LEU A 16 19.82 -6.48 -31.97
C LEU A 16 19.75 -5.63 -30.69
N LEU A 17 20.85 -4.98 -30.29
CA LEU A 17 20.88 -4.07 -29.13
C LEU A 17 20.11 -2.77 -29.36
N ALA A 18 19.93 -2.33 -30.61
CA ALA A 18 19.11 -1.17 -30.95
C ALA A 18 17.59 -1.44 -30.93
N SER A 19 17.16 -2.70 -30.88
CA SER A 19 15.73 -3.08 -30.90
C SER A 19 15.09 -3.28 -29.52
N CYS A 20 15.87 -3.22 -28.43
CA CYS A 20 15.40 -3.47 -27.07
C CYS A 20 15.40 -2.20 -26.21
N THR A 21 14.83 -1.11 -26.71
CA THR A 21 14.35 -0.01 -25.84
C THR A 21 13.01 0.50 -26.36
N ASP A 22 12.03 -0.40 -26.46
CA ASP A 22 10.62 0.01 -26.39
C ASP A 22 10.31 0.35 -24.91
N SER A 23 11.01 1.37 -24.40
CA SER A 23 10.58 2.06 -23.20
C SER A 23 9.40 2.88 -23.63
N VAL A 24 8.22 2.27 -23.50
CA VAL A 24 6.95 2.98 -23.41
C VAL A 24 7.10 3.93 -22.22
N GLU A 25 7.59 5.13 -22.50
CA GLU A 25 7.57 6.27 -21.58
C GLU A 25 6.09 6.63 -21.45
N SER A 26 5.41 5.84 -20.61
CA SER A 26 4.08 6.17 -20.16
C SER A 26 4.17 7.58 -19.58
N PRO A 27 3.33 8.52 -20.02
CA PRO A 27 3.35 9.86 -19.45
C PRO A 27 3.26 9.72 -17.92
N PRO A 28 3.90 10.59 -17.14
CA PRO A 28 3.74 10.57 -15.70
C PRO A 28 2.25 10.80 -15.48
N TYR A 29 1.52 9.74 -15.20
CA TYR A 29 0.20 9.85 -14.64
C TYR A 29 0.46 10.61 -13.36
N GLU A 30 0.08 11.89 -13.34
CA GLU A 30 -0.08 12.58 -12.08
C GLU A 30 -1.09 11.74 -11.33
N LEU A 31 -0.59 10.90 -10.42
CA LEU A 31 -1.39 10.20 -9.44
C LEU A 31 -2.23 11.31 -8.80
N GLY A 32 -3.51 11.36 -9.17
CA GLY A 32 -4.47 12.21 -8.51
C GLY A 32 -4.34 12.01 -6.99
N PRO A 33 -4.75 13.01 -6.18
CA PRO A 33 -4.56 12.98 -4.74
C PRO A 33 -4.96 11.62 -4.20
N ARG A 34 -3.98 10.88 -3.66
CA ARG A 34 -4.17 9.53 -3.13
C ARG A 34 -5.28 9.61 -2.08
N GLU A 35 -6.45 9.10 -2.41
CA GLU A 35 -7.59 9.08 -1.50
C GLU A 35 -7.13 8.39 -0.21
N THR A 36 -6.99 9.17 0.85
CA THR A 36 -6.47 8.66 2.11
C THR A 36 -7.59 7.98 2.84
N GLY A 37 -7.43 6.69 3.07
CA GLY A 37 -8.43 5.90 3.76
C GLY A 37 -8.58 6.29 5.25
N PRO A 38 -9.69 5.88 5.88
CA PRO A 38 -9.99 6.22 7.27
C PRO A 38 -8.98 5.66 8.30
N ILE A 39 -8.36 4.50 8.07
CA ILE A 39 -7.33 3.94 8.97
C ILE A 39 -6.09 4.82 8.92
N GLU A 40 -5.56 5.09 7.72
CA GLU A 40 -4.36 5.89 7.52
C GLU A 40 -4.51 7.30 8.12
N ARG A 41 -5.66 7.96 7.89
CA ARG A 41 -5.97 9.25 8.54
C ARG A 41 -5.99 9.17 10.06
N THR A 42 -6.50 8.08 10.62
CA THR A 42 -6.56 7.90 12.08
C THR A 42 -5.16 7.66 12.64
N LEU A 43 -4.32 6.89 11.94
CA LEU A 43 -2.95 6.63 12.33
C LEU A 43 -2.10 7.91 12.37
N TRP A 44 -2.22 8.80 11.38
CA TRP A 44 -1.52 10.10 11.45
C TRP A 44 -1.91 10.90 12.70
N LYS A 45 -3.21 10.92 13.05
CA LYS A 45 -3.69 11.61 14.25
C LYS A 45 -3.17 10.99 15.53
N VAL A 46 -3.22 9.66 15.65
CA VAL A 46 -2.77 8.94 16.85
C VAL A 46 -1.27 9.05 17.04
N LEU A 47 -0.50 9.01 15.95
CA LEU A 47 0.96 9.12 15.97
C LEU A 47 1.46 10.56 15.99
N GLY A 48 0.55 11.55 15.93
CA GLY A 48 0.92 12.97 15.91
C GLY A 48 1.71 13.39 14.67
N LYS A 49 1.48 12.72 13.54
CA LYS A 49 2.17 12.98 12.27
C LYS A 49 1.33 13.87 11.35
N GLU A 50 2.02 14.57 10.46
CA GLU A 50 1.38 15.30 9.38
C GLU A 50 0.77 14.33 8.36
N SER A 51 -0.32 14.75 7.72
CA SER A 51 -0.95 13.97 6.65
C SER A 51 0.05 13.67 5.54
N HIS A 52 -0.08 12.50 4.91
CA HIS A 52 0.76 12.01 3.81
C HIS A 52 2.21 11.67 4.18
N THR A 53 2.54 11.63 5.47
CA THR A 53 3.85 11.10 5.92
C THR A 53 3.81 9.58 6.03
N GLU A 54 4.90 8.92 5.65
CA GLU A 54 5.02 7.47 5.79
C GLU A 54 5.13 7.05 7.25
N PHE A 55 4.64 5.84 7.55
CA PHE A 55 4.78 5.22 8.86
C PHE A 55 5.95 4.24 8.88
N THR A 56 6.82 4.39 9.87
CA THR A 56 7.82 3.36 10.18
C THR A 56 7.17 2.21 10.96
N ASP A 57 7.78 1.02 10.93
CA ASP A 57 7.26 -0.13 11.68
C ASP A 57 7.34 0.10 13.20
N GLU A 58 8.34 0.85 13.68
CA GLU A 58 8.47 1.23 15.08
C GLU A 58 7.30 2.11 15.53
N GLU A 59 6.90 3.08 14.71
CA GLU A 59 5.75 3.96 14.98
C GLU A 59 4.46 3.14 15.07
N LEU A 60 4.21 2.27 14.09
CA LEU A 60 3.02 1.40 14.08
C LEU A 60 3.02 0.41 15.24
N ALA A 61 4.19 -0.05 15.68
CA ALA A 61 4.31 -0.90 16.87
C ALA A 61 3.95 -0.18 18.17
N THR A 62 3.90 1.17 18.21
CA THR A 62 3.42 1.89 19.41
C THR A 62 1.89 1.88 19.52
N VAL A 63 1.18 1.62 18.42
CA VAL A 63 -0.28 1.64 18.38
C VAL A 63 -0.84 0.40 19.05
N THR A 64 -1.46 0.61 20.23
CA THR A 64 -2.10 -0.46 21.02
C THR A 64 -3.61 -0.40 20.96
N HIS A 65 -4.18 0.77 20.66
CA HIS A 65 -5.62 0.98 20.59
C HIS A 65 -5.91 1.88 19.38
N LEU A 66 -6.85 1.47 18.53
CA LEU A 66 -7.24 2.25 17.37
C LEU A 66 -8.76 2.26 17.25
N LYS A 67 -9.33 3.47 17.24
CA LYS A 67 -10.75 3.72 17.02
C LYS A 67 -10.93 4.55 15.77
N VAL A 68 -11.45 3.92 14.73
CA VAL A 68 -11.68 4.55 13.43
C VAL A 68 -13.16 4.91 13.32
N THR A 69 -13.44 6.20 13.38
CA THR A 69 -14.76 6.76 13.14
C THR A 69 -14.71 7.60 11.88
N ASP A 70 -15.26 7.10 10.78
CA ASP A 70 -15.44 7.92 9.58
C ASP A 70 -16.89 8.33 9.44
N ARG A 71 -17.12 9.65 9.44
CA ARG A 71 -18.43 10.25 9.15
C ARG A 71 -18.58 10.60 7.66
N GLY A 72 -17.54 10.38 6.87
CA GLY A 72 -17.46 10.81 5.47
C GLY A 72 -18.04 9.82 4.46
N GLY A 73 -18.53 8.67 4.89
CA GLY A 73 -18.97 7.62 3.96
C GLY A 73 -17.81 7.02 3.15
N THR A 74 -16.59 7.07 3.68
CA THR A 74 -15.44 6.44 3.03
C THR A 74 -15.47 4.94 3.23
N TRP A 75 -15.11 4.23 2.18
CA TRP A 75 -15.03 2.78 2.15
C TRP A 75 -13.65 2.34 2.62
N LEU A 76 -13.62 1.25 3.36
CA LEU A 76 -12.36 0.63 3.68
C LEU A 76 -11.88 -0.21 2.50
N ILE A 77 -10.63 0.01 2.10
CA ILE A 77 -9.99 -0.72 1.00
C ILE A 77 -8.97 -1.71 1.56
N GLN A 78 -8.65 -2.76 0.81
CA GLN A 78 -7.78 -3.84 1.29
C GLN A 78 -6.38 -3.37 1.75
N SER A 79 -5.86 -2.31 1.13
CA SER A 79 -4.57 -1.71 1.51
C SER A 79 -4.59 -1.13 2.92
N GLU A 80 -5.73 -0.65 3.40
CA GLU A 80 -5.88 -0.12 4.75
C GLU A 80 -5.81 -1.22 5.81
N LEU A 81 -6.42 -2.39 5.56
CA LEU A 81 -6.25 -3.54 6.46
C LEU A 81 -4.82 -4.07 6.46
N THR A 82 -4.14 -3.99 5.33
CA THR A 82 -2.72 -4.37 5.25
C THR A 82 -1.84 -3.43 6.05
N LEU A 83 -2.13 -2.12 6.04
CA LEU A 83 -1.48 -1.15 6.90
C LEU A 83 -1.79 -1.43 8.38
N LEU A 84 -3.05 -1.70 8.71
CA LEU A 84 -3.45 -2.04 10.08
C LEU A 84 -2.72 -3.29 10.60
N ALA A 85 -2.52 -4.29 9.74
CA ALA A 85 -1.81 -5.53 10.07
C ALA A 85 -0.35 -5.32 10.48
N ARG A 86 0.23 -4.14 10.20
CA ARG A 86 1.58 -3.74 10.67
C ARG A 86 1.56 -3.20 12.11
N CYS A 87 0.41 -2.88 12.68
CA CYS A 87 0.26 -2.49 14.09
C CYS A 87 0.36 -3.72 15.00
N ILE A 88 1.53 -4.37 15.06
CA ILE A 88 1.74 -5.68 15.71
C ILE A 88 1.36 -5.73 17.19
N ASN A 89 1.26 -4.58 17.85
CA ASN A 89 0.90 -4.45 19.26
C ASN A 89 -0.57 -4.03 19.49
N LEU A 90 -1.38 -3.97 18.44
CA LEU A 90 -2.77 -3.57 18.53
C LEU A 90 -3.56 -4.59 19.38
N MET A 91 -4.17 -4.10 20.46
CA MET A 91 -4.96 -4.87 21.41
C MET A 91 -6.45 -4.66 21.20
N GLU A 92 -6.85 -3.42 20.88
CA GLU A 92 -8.22 -3.06 20.60
C GLU A 92 -8.34 -2.34 19.26
N PHE A 93 -9.21 -2.86 18.39
CA PHE A 93 -9.58 -2.21 17.14
C PHE A 93 -11.10 -2.03 17.10
N GLU A 94 -11.53 -0.77 17.07
CA GLU A 94 -12.92 -0.40 16.84
C GLU A 94 -13.00 0.37 15.54
N MET A 95 -13.99 0.00 14.74
CA MET A 95 -14.23 0.59 13.45
C MET A 95 -15.71 0.79 13.25
N ASN A 96 -16.10 1.98 12.84
CA ASN A 96 -17.47 2.28 12.45
C ASN A 96 -17.50 2.81 11.00
N VAL A 97 -17.19 1.94 10.03
CA VAL A 97 -17.26 2.22 8.59
C VAL A 97 -17.86 1.02 7.85
N GLN A 98 -18.41 1.27 6.67
CA GLN A 98 -18.95 0.19 5.83
C GLN A 98 -17.81 -0.69 5.29
N VAL A 99 -17.94 -2.00 5.48
CA VAL A 99 -16.95 -3.03 5.08
C VAL A 99 -17.55 -4.13 4.20
N PRO A 100 -18.35 -3.83 3.14
CA PRO A 100 -18.92 -4.88 2.30
C PRO A 100 -17.82 -5.64 1.53
N GLY A 101 -17.77 -6.96 1.73
CA GLY A 101 -16.91 -7.85 0.94
C GLY A 101 -15.41 -7.72 1.21
N LEU A 102 -15.01 -7.15 2.35
CA LEU A 102 -13.61 -6.92 2.69
C LEU A 102 -12.95 -8.19 3.25
N ASP A 103 -11.76 -8.54 2.73
CA ASP A 103 -10.99 -9.67 3.24
C ASP A 103 -10.27 -9.29 4.54
N LEU A 104 -10.76 -9.86 5.66
CA LEU A 104 -10.20 -9.64 6.99
C LEU A 104 -8.95 -10.46 7.29
N SER A 105 -8.46 -11.29 6.35
CA SER A 105 -7.25 -12.10 6.53
C SER A 105 -6.01 -11.33 7.03
N PRO A 106 -5.77 -10.05 6.64
CA PRO A 106 -4.64 -9.28 7.19
C PRO A 106 -4.69 -9.12 8.72
N LEU A 107 -5.89 -9.12 9.32
CA LEU A 107 -6.06 -9.03 10.77
C LEU A 107 -5.50 -10.25 11.50
N GLY A 108 -5.31 -11.39 10.81
CA GLY A 108 -4.69 -12.59 11.38
C GLY A 108 -3.25 -12.39 11.86
N ARG A 109 -2.59 -11.29 11.45
CA ARG A 109 -1.25 -10.92 11.94
C ARG A 109 -1.27 -10.22 13.29
N LEU A 110 -2.43 -9.75 13.75
CA LEU A 110 -2.59 -8.99 14.99
C LEU A 110 -2.72 -9.94 16.19
N GLN A 111 -1.63 -10.61 16.55
CA GLN A 111 -1.61 -11.65 17.59
C GLN A 111 -2.00 -11.16 18.99
N LYS A 112 -1.95 -9.84 19.23
CA LYS A 112 -2.34 -9.21 20.50
C LYS A 112 -3.76 -8.68 20.52
N LEU A 113 -4.50 -8.77 19.40
CA LEU A 113 -5.85 -8.25 19.30
C LEU A 113 -6.78 -9.07 20.19
N THR A 114 -7.29 -8.43 21.24
CA THR A 114 -8.24 -9.04 22.19
C THR A 114 -9.67 -8.56 21.95
N LYS A 115 -9.83 -7.43 21.26
CA LYS A 115 -11.13 -6.83 20.99
C LYS A 115 -11.17 -6.28 19.57
N LEU A 116 -12.13 -6.81 18.80
CA LEU A 116 -12.44 -6.37 17.44
C LEU A 116 -13.91 -5.94 17.41
N THR A 117 -14.18 -4.70 17.06
CA THR A 117 -15.53 -4.18 16.86
C THR A 117 -15.64 -3.63 15.45
N LEU A 118 -16.47 -4.26 14.61
CA LEU A 118 -16.78 -3.83 13.26
C LEU A 118 -18.24 -3.35 13.24
N GLY A 119 -18.44 -2.05 13.09
CA GLY A 119 -19.73 -1.41 12.95
C GLY A 119 -19.91 -0.91 11.52
N GLY A 120 -20.93 -1.42 10.83
CA GLY A 120 -21.49 -0.80 9.65
C GLY A 120 -22.95 -0.53 9.96
N ILE A 121 -23.34 0.73 10.04
CA ILE A 121 -24.75 1.08 10.18
C ILE A 121 -25.44 0.60 8.89
N SER A 122 -26.29 -0.41 9.04
CA SER A 122 -27.24 -0.90 8.03
C SER A 122 -28.29 0.15 7.72
#